data_AF-A0A182SND9-F1
#
_entry.id   AF-A0A182SND9-F1
#
_cell.length_a   1.000
_cell.length_b   1.000
_cell.length_c   1.000
_cell.angle_alpha   90.00
_cell.angle_beta   90.00
_cell.angle_gamma   90.00
#
_symmetry.space_group_name_H-M   'P 1'
#
loop_
_entity.id
_entity.type
_entity.pdbx_description
1 polymer ?
#
loop_
_entity_poly.entity_id
_entity_poly.type
_entity_poly.pdbx_seq_one_letter_code
_entity_poly.pdbx_strand_id
1 'polypeptide(L)'
;SERECPPTVDVLNQYVGYYRKLLNSPNADHWEIRIAIRGFGIMAGPCQQVAGSSVSLNELLTIVLQRIELICERTVSTSGDMLTLLPDFIQALSEILTHTKQLTTIQLVSVQTMTVALVRDFYHLPTVHHELIVRSLVCMLENIGKLGGSTRDQLLDNILLQGIIWSCTHALPFGSSPPVSTSVAATDETTNKTDWKRDLVTYKNYLPLWQGLLNKAQSASDPSLLRAIYRAIMNTLFVIVEKLDLSTRKRTFQDDDGQQRELFFCDPNIDLIPLKPKDYHIFLNLVELNRDVLHGTQTPAAVRELFTDWIRPYFERFVKQSLERPLVSGFVKLIEMGLGTAETIGYFRQLDASSEDQDVRSIQTLLVYYLEQTVQRALHATGELQLACLRFVLKA
;
A
#
# COMPACT_ATOMS: atom_id res chain seq x y z
N SER A 1 -33.37 -52.35 -0.18
CA SER A 1 -31.92 -52.19 -0.40
C SER A 1 -31.56 -50.85 0.17
N GLU A 2 -31.13 -50.84 1.43
CA GLU A 2 -30.57 -49.64 2.06
C GLU A 2 -29.24 -49.38 1.36
N ARG A 3 -29.13 -48.27 0.63
CA ARG A 3 -27.84 -47.84 0.09
C ARG A 3 -26.97 -47.45 1.29
N GLU A 4 -25.99 -48.29 1.63
CA GLU A 4 -24.97 -47.91 2.60
C GLU A 4 -24.29 -46.63 2.11
N CYS A 5 -24.28 -45.59 2.96
CA CYS A 5 -23.57 -44.36 2.65
C CYS A 5 -22.07 -44.66 2.60
N PRO A 6 -21.34 -44.21 1.55
CA PRO A 6 -19.90 -44.38 1.50
C PRO A 6 -19.24 -43.68 2.69
N PRO A 7 -18.11 -44.21 3.21
CA PRO A 7 -17.45 -43.61 4.35
C PRO A 7 -16.94 -42.21 4.00
N THR A 8 -17.01 -41.29 4.97
CA THR A 8 -16.70 -39.87 4.77
C THR A 8 -15.34 -39.61 4.15
N VAL A 9 -14.34 -40.44 4.49
CA VAL A 9 -12.97 -40.36 3.96
C VAL A 9 -12.91 -40.64 2.45
N ASP A 10 -13.71 -41.60 1.96
CA ASP A 10 -13.74 -41.96 0.54
C ASP A 10 -14.40 -40.85 -0.28
N VAL A 11 -15.48 -40.27 0.25
CA VAL A 11 -16.16 -39.12 -0.36
C VAL A 11 -15.20 -37.92 -0.44
N LEU A 12 -14.49 -37.61 0.65
CA LEU A 12 -13.49 -36.53 0.68
C LEU A 12 -12.39 -36.76 -0.37
N ASN A 13 -11.83 -37.97 -0.40
CA ASN A 13 -10.76 -38.32 -1.34
C ASN A 13 -11.23 -38.29 -2.80
N GLN A 14 -12.48 -38.64 -3.07
CA GLN A 14 -13.07 -38.52 -4.40
C GLN A 14 -13.15 -37.06 -4.86
N TYR A 15 -13.63 -36.15 -4.01
CA TYR A 15 -13.71 -34.72 -4.35
C TYR A 15 -12.31 -34.10 -4.53
N VAL A 16 -11.38 -34.39 -3.62
CA VAL A 16 -10.00 -33.90 -3.72
C VAL A 16 -9.32 -34.42 -4.99
N GLY A 17 -9.53 -35.69 -5.32
CA GLY A 17 -9.05 -36.28 -6.57
C GLY A 17 -9.68 -35.64 -7.81
N TYR A 18 -10.97 -35.31 -7.77
CA TYR A 18 -11.66 -34.59 -8.85
C TYR A 18 -11.07 -33.19 -9.06
N TYR A 19 -10.91 -32.39 -8.00
CA TYR A 19 -10.32 -31.05 -8.12
C TYR A 19 -8.88 -31.09 -8.62
N ARG A 20 -8.09 -32.08 -8.21
CA ARG A 20 -6.72 -32.28 -8.71
C ARG A 20 -6.69 -32.59 -10.21
N LYS A 21 -7.60 -33.46 -10.68
CA LYS A 21 -7.72 -33.76 -12.12
C LYS A 21 -8.10 -32.52 -12.91
N LEU A 22 -9.06 -31.74 -12.39
CA LEU A 22 -9.53 -30.53 -13.02
C LEU A 22 -8.42 -29.47 -13.13
N LEU A 23 -7.69 -29.22 -12.05
CA LEU A 23 -6.60 -28.24 -12.02
C LEU A 23 -5.40 -28.62 -12.92
N ASN A 24 -5.18 -29.93 -13.13
CA ASN A 24 -4.07 -30.44 -13.95
C ASN A 24 -4.47 -30.69 -15.41
N SER A 25 -5.73 -30.49 -15.78
CA SER A 25 -6.17 -30.65 -17.17
C SER A 25 -5.60 -29.51 -18.03
N PRO A 26 -4.90 -29.82 -19.14
CA PRO A 26 -4.27 -28.80 -19.99
C PRO A 26 -5.30 -27.93 -20.73
N ASN A 27 -6.53 -28.42 -20.88
CA ASN A 27 -7.62 -27.74 -21.57
C ASN A 27 -8.74 -27.33 -20.59
N ALA A 28 -8.43 -27.16 -19.30
CA ALA A 28 -9.42 -26.74 -18.33
C ALA A 28 -9.92 -25.32 -18.62
N ASP A 29 -11.24 -25.14 -18.61
CA ASP A 29 -11.82 -23.81 -18.72
C ASP A 29 -11.53 -22.98 -17.46
N HIS A 30 -11.62 -21.65 -17.59
CA HIS A 30 -11.41 -20.75 -16.44
C HIS A 30 -12.37 -21.06 -15.27
N TRP A 31 -13.63 -21.39 -15.54
CA TRP A 31 -14.60 -21.71 -14.48
C TRP A 31 -14.29 -23.05 -13.80
N GLU A 32 -13.72 -24.02 -14.53
CA GLU A 32 -13.27 -25.30 -13.99
C GLU A 32 -12.09 -25.11 -13.01
N ILE A 33 -11.12 -24.27 -13.40
CA ILE A 33 -10.01 -23.90 -12.53
C ILE A 33 -10.55 -23.22 -11.26
N ARG A 34 -11.53 -22.31 -11.38
CA ARG A 34 -12.17 -21.67 -10.20
C ARG A 34 -12.81 -22.69 -9.28
N ILE A 35 -13.57 -23.64 -9.82
CA ILE A 35 -14.20 -24.71 -9.03
C ILE A 35 -13.15 -25.52 -8.28
N ALA A 36 -12.07 -25.92 -8.95
CA ALA A 36 -11.00 -26.69 -8.32
C ALA A 36 -10.36 -25.94 -7.16
N ILE A 37 -10.03 -24.66 -7.36
CA ILE A 37 -9.34 -23.83 -6.36
C ILE A 37 -10.25 -23.52 -5.17
N ARG A 38 -11.50 -23.12 -5.42
CA ARG A 38 -12.50 -22.93 -4.36
C ARG A 38 -12.77 -24.24 -3.62
N GLY A 39 -12.82 -25.36 -4.34
CA GLY A 39 -12.94 -26.70 -3.78
C GLY A 39 -11.80 -27.03 -2.80
N PHE A 40 -10.56 -26.73 -3.16
CA PHE A 40 -9.42 -26.92 -2.24
C PHE A 40 -9.50 -26.03 -0.99
N GLY A 41 -9.93 -24.77 -1.13
CA GLY A 41 -10.16 -23.87 0.00
C GLY A 41 -11.18 -24.42 0.99
N ILE A 42 -12.36 -24.80 0.48
CA ILE A 42 -13.48 -25.34 1.29
C ILE A 42 -13.11 -26.66 1.96
N MET A 43 -12.36 -27.54 1.27
CA MET A 43 -11.99 -28.86 1.78
C MET A 43 -10.80 -28.84 2.75
N ALA A 44 -10.15 -27.69 2.98
CA ALA A 44 -8.99 -27.59 3.86
C ALA A 44 -9.25 -28.09 5.30
N GLY A 45 -10.38 -27.70 5.88
CA GLY A 45 -10.79 -28.14 7.22
C GLY A 45 -11.04 -29.65 7.30
N PRO A 46 -11.90 -30.22 6.43
CA PRO A 46 -12.08 -31.67 6.33
C PRO A 46 -10.77 -32.44 6.13
N CYS A 47 -9.88 -31.97 5.25
CA CYS A 47 -8.57 -32.61 5.02
C CYS A 47 -7.65 -32.60 6.25
N GLN A 48 -7.83 -31.65 7.17
CA GLN A 48 -7.08 -31.63 8.43
C GLN A 48 -7.66 -32.60 9.47
N GLN A 49 -8.99 -32.77 9.52
CA GLN A 49 -9.67 -33.47 10.61
C GLN A 49 -9.93 -34.95 10.34
N VAL A 50 -10.13 -35.34 9.07
CA VAL A 50 -10.49 -36.71 8.71
C VAL A 50 -9.23 -37.57 8.57
N ALA A 51 -9.11 -38.59 9.43
CA ALA A 51 -8.04 -39.58 9.34
C ALA A 51 -8.15 -40.35 8.01
N GLY A 52 -7.03 -40.50 7.29
CA GLY A 52 -6.99 -41.16 5.98
C GLY A 52 -7.24 -40.22 4.78
N SER A 53 -7.25 -38.90 4.99
CA SER A 53 -7.20 -37.93 3.88
C SER A 53 -6.00 -38.20 2.97
N SER A 54 -6.26 -38.26 1.67
CA SER A 54 -5.26 -38.50 0.62
C SER A 54 -4.33 -37.32 0.38
N VAL A 55 -4.65 -36.15 0.93
CA VAL A 55 -3.91 -34.90 0.71
C VAL A 55 -3.71 -34.18 2.02
N SER A 56 -2.47 -33.73 2.25
CA SER A 56 -2.12 -32.93 3.42
C SER A 56 -2.46 -31.46 3.22
N LEU A 57 -2.69 -30.73 4.31
CA LEU A 57 -2.93 -29.29 4.26
C LEU A 57 -1.75 -28.52 3.61
N ASN A 58 -0.52 -28.98 3.85
CA ASN A 58 0.68 -28.41 3.24
C ASN A 58 0.70 -28.59 1.72
N GLU A 59 0.20 -29.72 1.24
CA GLU A 59 0.09 -30.00 -0.19
C GLU A 59 -0.97 -29.12 -0.84
N LEU A 60 -2.15 -28.95 -0.20
CA LEU A 60 -3.17 -27.99 -0.67
C LEU A 60 -2.62 -26.57 -0.76
N LEU A 61 -1.93 -26.12 0.30
CA LEU A 61 -1.29 -24.82 0.35
C LEU A 61 -0.28 -24.65 -0.79
N THR A 62 0.58 -25.65 -1.02
CA THR A 62 1.59 -25.63 -2.09
C THR A 62 0.96 -25.58 -3.47
N ILE A 63 -0.09 -26.38 -3.72
CA ILE A 63 -0.83 -26.38 -4.99
C ILE A 63 -1.40 -25.00 -5.28
N VAL A 64 -2.04 -24.36 -4.30
CA VAL A 64 -2.63 -23.02 -4.47
C VAL A 64 -1.53 -21.99 -4.71
N LEU A 65 -0.46 -21.97 -3.90
CA LEU A 65 0.62 -21.00 -4.02
C LEU A 65 1.33 -21.05 -5.39
N GLN A 66 1.71 -22.25 -5.86
CA GLN A 66 2.39 -22.42 -7.15
C GLN A 66 1.54 -21.91 -8.32
N ARG A 67 0.22 -22.08 -8.24
CA ARG A 67 -0.70 -21.63 -9.29
C ARG A 67 -0.83 -20.11 -9.31
N ILE A 68 -0.82 -19.47 -8.14
CA ILE A 68 -0.89 -18.01 -8.08
C ILE A 68 0.41 -17.38 -8.53
N GLU A 69 1.56 -17.95 -8.15
CA GLU A 69 2.87 -17.52 -8.66
C GLU A 69 2.89 -17.50 -10.19
N LEU A 70 2.40 -18.55 -10.85
CA LEU A 70 2.31 -18.63 -12.31
C LEU A 70 1.38 -17.58 -12.94
N ILE A 71 0.33 -17.14 -12.23
CA ILE A 71 -0.55 -16.03 -12.68
C ILE A 71 0.19 -14.70 -12.54
N CYS A 72 0.90 -14.50 -11.43
CA CYS A 72 1.57 -13.26 -11.07
C CYS A 72 2.88 -12.99 -11.86
N GLU A 73 3.55 -14.04 -12.34
CA GLU A 73 4.77 -13.94 -13.17
C GLU A 73 4.49 -13.55 -14.63
N ARG A 74 3.27 -13.78 -15.13
CA ARG A 74 2.90 -13.48 -16.52
C ARG A 74 2.61 -11.99 -16.69
N THR A 75 3.19 -11.38 -17.72
CA THR A 75 2.95 -9.97 -18.08
C THR A 75 1.45 -9.72 -18.36
N VAL A 76 0.92 -8.62 -17.80
CA VAL A 76 -0.50 -8.22 -17.85
C VAL A 76 -1.09 -8.24 -19.27
N SER A 77 -0.28 -7.99 -20.30
CA SER A 77 -0.67 -8.04 -21.72
C SER A 77 -1.11 -9.43 -22.19
N THR A 78 -0.76 -10.49 -21.44
CA THR A 78 -1.05 -11.89 -21.78
C THR A 78 -1.97 -12.56 -20.74
N SER A 79 -2.21 -11.92 -19.59
CA SER A 79 -2.84 -12.54 -18.41
C SER A 79 -4.15 -11.90 -17.96
N GLY A 80 -4.70 -10.92 -18.70
CA GLY A 80 -5.94 -10.21 -18.34
C GLY A 80 -7.09 -11.14 -17.91
N ASP A 81 -7.28 -12.25 -18.63
CA ASP A 81 -8.32 -13.23 -18.30
C ASP A 81 -7.98 -14.06 -17.05
N MET A 82 -6.71 -14.37 -16.81
CA MET A 82 -6.26 -15.12 -15.63
C MET A 82 -6.25 -14.27 -14.35
N LEU A 83 -6.08 -12.95 -14.47
CA LEU A 83 -6.19 -12.02 -13.33
C LEU A 83 -7.59 -12.05 -12.71
N THR A 84 -8.62 -12.41 -13.48
CA THR A 84 -9.99 -12.56 -12.95
C THR A 84 -10.14 -13.72 -11.97
N LEU A 85 -9.20 -14.69 -11.98
CA LEU A 85 -9.19 -15.82 -11.07
C LEU A 85 -8.58 -15.46 -9.71
N LEU A 86 -7.71 -14.45 -9.69
CA LEU A 86 -6.89 -14.09 -8.53
C LEU A 86 -7.72 -13.90 -7.23
N PRO A 87 -8.92 -13.28 -7.24
CA PRO A 87 -9.75 -13.18 -6.03
C PRO A 87 -10.11 -14.54 -5.42
N ASP A 88 -10.49 -15.51 -6.25
CA ASP A 88 -10.87 -16.87 -5.80
C ASP A 88 -9.68 -17.62 -5.19
N PHE A 89 -8.49 -17.39 -5.76
CA PHE A 89 -7.23 -17.94 -5.27
C PHE A 89 -6.83 -17.38 -3.91
N ILE A 90 -6.87 -16.06 -3.74
CA ILE A 90 -6.54 -15.41 -2.45
C ILE A 90 -7.55 -15.83 -1.38
N GLN A 91 -8.83 -15.98 -1.74
CA GLN A 91 -9.83 -16.50 -0.82
C GLN A 91 -9.53 -17.95 -0.42
N ALA A 92 -9.24 -18.84 -1.37
CA ALA A 92 -8.90 -20.24 -1.08
C ALA A 92 -7.65 -20.35 -0.21
N LEU A 93 -6.64 -19.52 -0.47
CA LEU A 93 -5.44 -19.44 0.37
C LEU A 93 -5.78 -19.03 1.81
N SER A 94 -6.61 -18.00 1.99
CA SER A 94 -7.03 -17.55 3.33
C SER A 94 -7.79 -18.65 4.09
N GLU A 95 -8.62 -19.42 3.40
CA GLU A 95 -9.38 -20.55 3.97
C GLU A 95 -8.43 -21.69 4.38
N ILE A 96 -7.48 -22.06 3.52
CA ILE A 96 -6.44 -23.07 3.84
C ILE A 96 -5.65 -22.65 5.08
N LEU A 97 -5.22 -21.39 5.14
CA LEU A 97 -4.42 -20.86 6.26
C LEU A 97 -5.19 -20.85 7.59
N THR A 98 -6.52 -20.90 7.58
CA THR A 98 -7.33 -21.03 8.80
C THR A 98 -6.99 -22.31 9.57
N HIS A 99 -6.57 -23.34 8.86
CA HIS A 99 -6.24 -24.65 9.42
C HIS A 99 -4.74 -24.88 9.60
N THR A 100 -3.89 -23.99 9.06
CA THR A 100 -2.43 -24.17 9.07
C THR A 100 -1.85 -23.87 10.44
N LYS A 101 -1.03 -24.78 10.97
CA LYS A 101 -0.38 -24.63 12.29
C LYS A 101 1.03 -24.05 12.22
N GLN A 102 1.69 -24.19 11.07
CA GLN A 102 3.06 -23.75 10.84
C GLN A 102 3.27 -23.51 9.35
N LEU A 103 4.07 -22.50 9.01
CA LEU A 103 4.49 -22.20 7.65
C LEU A 103 5.99 -22.39 7.54
N THR A 104 6.43 -23.05 6.47
CA THR A 104 7.84 -23.06 6.11
C THR A 104 8.27 -21.69 5.58
N THR A 105 9.56 -21.38 5.67
CA THR A 105 10.12 -20.13 5.11
C THR A 105 9.81 -19.98 3.63
N ILE A 106 9.85 -21.07 2.86
CA ILE A 106 9.54 -21.06 1.42
C ILE A 106 8.07 -20.64 1.20
N GLN A 107 7.13 -21.28 1.89
CA GLN A 107 5.70 -20.94 1.78
C GLN A 107 5.43 -19.49 2.19
N LEU A 108 6.10 -18.97 3.22
CA LEU A 108 5.96 -17.58 3.63
C LEU A 108 6.45 -16.61 2.55
N VAL A 109 7.59 -16.89 1.92
CA VAL A 109 8.11 -16.11 0.80
C VAL A 109 7.16 -16.16 -0.40
N SER A 110 6.56 -17.31 -0.70
CA SER A 110 5.54 -17.45 -1.74
C SER A 110 4.30 -16.60 -1.43
N VAL A 111 3.76 -16.67 -0.20
CA VAL A 111 2.63 -15.83 0.24
C VAL A 111 2.96 -14.34 0.09
N GLN A 112 4.17 -13.93 0.49
CA GLN A 112 4.61 -12.55 0.36
C GLN A 112 4.69 -12.10 -1.10
N THR A 113 5.40 -12.85 -1.95
CA THR A 113 5.63 -12.52 -3.36
C THR A 113 4.30 -12.42 -4.12
N MET A 114 3.42 -13.38 -3.86
CA MET A 114 2.07 -13.41 -4.39
C MET A 114 1.24 -12.20 -3.95
N THR A 115 1.28 -11.84 -2.66
CA THR A 115 0.51 -10.70 -2.16
C THR A 115 1.04 -9.39 -2.73
N VAL A 116 2.36 -9.23 -2.85
CA VAL A 116 2.97 -8.08 -3.52
C VAL A 116 2.50 -7.97 -4.98
N ALA A 117 2.49 -9.08 -5.72
CA ALA A 117 2.05 -9.08 -7.12
C ALA A 117 0.55 -8.75 -7.25
N LEU A 118 -0.28 -9.27 -6.35
CA LEU A 118 -1.69 -8.88 -6.23
C LEU A 118 -1.84 -7.38 -6.00
N VAL A 119 -1.07 -6.80 -5.07
CA VAL A 119 -1.11 -5.36 -4.81
C VAL A 119 -0.68 -4.61 -6.06
N ARG A 120 0.45 -4.98 -6.69
CA ARG A 120 0.95 -4.37 -7.93
C ARG A 120 -0.16 -4.27 -8.99
N ASP A 121 -0.87 -5.37 -9.24
CA ASP A 121 -1.85 -5.48 -10.31
C ASP A 121 -3.31 -5.16 -9.87
N PHE A 122 -3.51 -4.74 -8.61
CA PHE A 122 -4.84 -4.52 -8.02
C PHE A 122 -5.73 -3.58 -8.86
N TYR A 123 -5.14 -2.53 -9.43
CA TYR A 123 -5.85 -1.55 -10.25
C TYR A 123 -6.38 -2.09 -11.58
N HIS A 124 -5.87 -3.24 -12.05
CA HIS A 124 -6.40 -3.93 -13.22
C HIS A 124 -7.66 -4.74 -12.91
N LEU A 125 -7.92 -5.03 -11.64
CA LEU A 125 -9.04 -5.88 -11.23
C LEU A 125 -10.35 -5.07 -11.21
N PRO A 126 -11.44 -5.62 -11.77
CA PRO A 126 -12.77 -5.02 -11.65
C PRO A 126 -13.16 -4.72 -10.21
N THR A 127 -13.84 -3.60 -9.99
CA THR A 127 -14.26 -3.12 -8.66
C THR A 127 -15.13 -4.12 -7.91
N VAL A 128 -15.89 -4.96 -8.62
CA VAL A 128 -16.71 -6.04 -8.05
C VAL A 128 -15.88 -7.06 -7.24
N HIS A 129 -14.59 -7.18 -7.50
CA HIS A 129 -13.70 -8.10 -6.79
C HIS A 129 -12.94 -7.46 -5.63
N HIS A 130 -12.89 -6.12 -5.53
CA HIS A 130 -12.07 -5.41 -4.54
C HIS A 130 -12.44 -5.81 -3.11
N GLU A 131 -13.74 -5.84 -2.80
CA GLU A 131 -14.24 -6.22 -1.47
C GLU A 131 -13.84 -7.66 -1.09
N LEU A 132 -13.94 -8.60 -2.04
CA LEU A 132 -13.57 -10.00 -1.79
C LEU A 132 -12.07 -10.13 -1.53
N ILE A 133 -11.24 -9.43 -2.31
CA ILE A 133 -9.79 -9.42 -2.15
C ILE A 133 -9.42 -8.87 -0.78
N VAL A 134 -9.92 -7.69 -0.43
CA VAL A 134 -9.63 -7.03 0.85
C VAL A 134 -10.02 -7.94 2.01
N ARG A 135 -11.24 -8.50 1.99
CA ARG A 135 -11.70 -9.43 3.03
C ARG A 135 -10.78 -10.64 3.16
N SER A 136 -10.40 -11.24 2.04
CA SER A 136 -9.55 -12.43 2.01
C SER A 136 -8.13 -12.14 2.51
N LEU A 137 -7.57 -10.96 2.18
CA LEU A 137 -6.28 -10.50 2.70
C LEU A 137 -6.32 -10.28 4.21
N VAL A 138 -7.38 -9.66 4.74
CA VAL A 138 -7.54 -9.49 6.19
C VAL A 138 -7.61 -10.84 6.88
N CYS A 139 -8.46 -11.77 6.41
CA CYS A 139 -8.53 -13.12 6.98
C CYS A 139 -7.19 -13.87 6.90
N MET A 140 -6.46 -13.72 5.77
CA MET A 140 -5.12 -14.30 5.62
C MET A 140 -4.16 -13.74 6.67
N LEU A 141 -4.13 -12.42 6.88
CA LEU A 141 -3.26 -11.77 7.86
C LEU A 141 -3.63 -12.14 9.30
N GLU A 142 -4.91 -12.28 9.62
CA GLU A 142 -5.37 -12.81 10.92
C GLU A 142 -4.86 -14.23 11.14
N ASN A 143 -5.02 -15.10 10.15
CA ASN A 143 -4.60 -16.50 10.24
C ASN A 143 -3.08 -16.64 10.38
N ILE A 144 -2.30 -15.81 9.68
CA ILE A 144 -0.85 -15.74 9.87
C ILE A 144 -0.50 -15.20 11.26
N GLY A 145 -1.26 -14.24 11.78
CA GLY A 145 -1.11 -13.75 13.16
C GLY A 145 -1.28 -14.84 14.22
N LYS A 146 -2.21 -15.79 14.00
CA LYS A 146 -2.44 -16.93 14.91
C LYS A 146 -1.25 -17.91 14.99
N LEU A 147 -0.36 -17.90 14.01
CA LEU A 147 0.88 -18.70 14.04
C LEU A 147 1.88 -18.17 15.08
N GLY A 148 1.71 -16.91 15.52
CA GLY A 148 2.56 -16.25 16.50
C GLY A 148 3.88 -15.73 15.92
N GLY A 149 4.71 -15.16 16.81
CA GLY A 149 6.00 -14.57 16.45
C GLY A 149 5.88 -13.27 15.63
N SER A 150 6.95 -12.92 14.91
CA SER A 150 7.05 -11.70 14.09
C SER A 150 6.64 -11.92 12.63
N THR A 151 6.11 -13.10 12.28
CA THR A 151 5.85 -13.47 10.88
C THR A 151 4.85 -12.54 10.20
N ARG A 152 3.75 -12.21 10.87
CA ARG A 152 2.76 -11.26 10.36
C ARG A 152 3.37 -9.88 10.14
N ASP A 153 4.17 -9.41 11.09
CA ASP A 153 4.78 -8.08 11.02
C ASP A 153 5.80 -7.97 9.89
N GLN A 154 6.66 -8.98 9.73
CA GLN A 154 7.62 -9.05 8.62
C GLN A 154 6.91 -9.09 7.26
N LEU A 155 5.83 -9.88 7.17
CA LEU A 155 5.01 -9.96 5.96
C LEU A 155 4.38 -8.60 5.63
N LEU A 156 3.78 -7.94 6.63
CA LEU A 156 3.21 -6.59 6.48
C LEU A 156 4.26 -5.58 6.05
N ASP A 157 5.42 -5.53 6.70
CA ASP A 157 6.46 -4.55 6.40
C ASP A 157 6.92 -4.67 4.93
N ASN A 158 7.10 -5.90 4.42
CA ASN A 158 7.49 -6.13 3.03
C ASN A 158 6.38 -5.80 2.03
N ILE A 159 5.13 -6.23 2.29
CA ILE A 159 4.00 -5.98 1.40
C ILE A 159 3.71 -4.47 1.32
N LEU A 160 3.69 -3.79 2.47
CA LEU A 160 3.34 -2.37 2.54
C LEU A 160 4.42 -1.51 1.89
N LEU A 161 5.70 -1.80 2.14
CA LEU A 161 6.80 -1.06 1.52
C LEU A 161 6.72 -1.12 -0.01
N GLN A 162 6.64 -2.33 -0.57
CA GLN A 162 6.59 -2.48 -2.02
C GLN A 162 5.27 -1.96 -2.59
N GLY A 163 4.14 -2.30 -1.96
CA GLY A 163 2.81 -1.91 -2.42
C GLY A 163 2.57 -0.41 -2.43
N ILE A 164 3.01 0.30 -1.38
CA ILE A 164 2.89 1.77 -1.31
C ILE A 164 3.80 2.44 -2.35
N ILE A 165 5.04 1.95 -2.53
CA ILE A 165 5.93 2.45 -3.60
C ILE A 165 5.25 2.29 -4.96
N TRP A 166 4.74 1.10 -5.29
CA TRP A 166 4.02 0.87 -6.55
C TRP A 166 2.85 1.84 -6.74
N SER A 167 2.03 2.02 -5.69
CA SER A 167 0.90 2.96 -5.69
C SER A 167 1.33 4.40 -6.00
N CYS A 168 2.56 4.78 -5.63
CA CYS A 168 3.10 6.12 -5.80
C CYS A 168 3.92 6.34 -7.08
N THR A 169 4.20 5.30 -7.86
CA THR A 169 4.95 5.41 -9.13
C THR A 169 4.11 5.87 -10.32
N HIS A 170 2.78 5.81 -10.21
CA HIS A 170 1.82 6.15 -11.27
C HIS A 170 1.60 7.65 -11.43
N ALA A 171 0.81 8.09 -12.42
CA ALA A 171 0.58 9.50 -12.70
C ALA A 171 0.03 10.28 -11.49
N LEU A 172 0.36 11.58 -11.41
CA LEU A 172 -0.21 12.47 -10.40
C LEU A 172 -1.69 12.72 -10.72
N PRO A 173 -2.59 12.74 -9.72
CA PRO A 173 -4.03 12.91 -9.94
C PRO A 173 -4.46 14.33 -10.37
N PHE A 174 -3.52 15.29 -10.40
CA PHE A 174 -3.78 16.69 -10.74
C PHE A 174 -3.21 17.08 -12.12
N GLY A 175 -2.74 16.11 -12.90
CA GLY A 175 -2.18 16.34 -14.23
C GLY A 175 -3.25 16.68 -15.26
N SER A 176 -3.61 17.96 -15.39
CA SER A 176 -4.23 18.52 -16.60
C SER A 176 -3.15 19.03 -17.56
N SER A 177 -2.28 18.14 -18.01
CA SER A 177 -1.43 18.38 -19.19
C SER A 177 -1.14 17.03 -19.86
N PRO A 178 -1.45 16.84 -21.15
CA PRO A 178 -0.95 15.69 -21.89
C PRO A 178 0.58 15.69 -21.83
N PRO A 179 1.24 14.53 -21.89
CA PRO A 179 2.69 14.46 -21.82
C PRO A 179 3.28 15.36 -22.91
N VAL A 180 4.07 16.36 -22.50
CA VAL A 180 4.92 17.11 -23.40
C VAL A 180 5.77 16.06 -24.12
N SER A 181 5.46 15.85 -25.38
CA SER A 181 6.28 15.07 -26.28
C SER A 181 7.65 15.74 -26.26
N THR A 182 8.65 15.08 -25.69
CA THR A 182 10.03 15.48 -25.87
C THR A 182 10.32 15.31 -27.36
N SER A 183 10.10 16.37 -28.13
CA SER A 183 10.45 16.44 -29.54
C SER A 183 11.97 16.50 -29.63
N VAL A 184 12.59 15.33 -29.56
CA VAL A 184 13.92 15.13 -30.15
C VAL A 184 13.69 14.13 -31.26
N ALA A 185 13.89 14.63 -32.47
CA ALA A 185 13.69 13.94 -33.73
C ALA A 185 14.27 12.52 -33.73
N ALA A 186 13.42 11.54 -34.02
CA ALA A 186 13.79 10.33 -34.72
C ALA A 186 12.55 9.85 -35.46
N THR A 187 12.59 10.03 -36.78
CA THR A 187 11.79 9.27 -37.74
C THR A 187 11.89 7.79 -37.42
N ASP A 188 10.83 7.22 -36.86
CA ASP A 188 10.55 5.79 -37.02
C ASP A 188 9.03 5.58 -36.94
N GLU A 189 8.45 5.30 -38.11
CA GLU A 189 7.08 4.83 -38.28
C GLU A 189 6.94 3.40 -37.74
N THR A 190 6.99 3.25 -36.42
CA THR A 190 6.49 2.05 -35.77
C THR A 190 5.40 2.44 -34.78
N THR A 191 4.22 1.87 -35.01
CA THR A 191 2.99 2.02 -34.23
C THR A 191 3.20 1.59 -32.77
N ASN A 192 3.83 2.44 -31.96
CA ASN A 192 3.73 2.37 -30.51
C ASN A 192 2.33 2.86 -30.16
N LYS A 193 1.37 1.92 -30.06
CA LYS A 193 0.11 2.16 -29.35
C LYS A 193 0.47 2.59 -27.93
N THR A 194 0.57 3.89 -27.70
CA THR A 194 0.67 4.49 -26.37
C THR A 194 -0.53 3.98 -25.59
N ASP A 195 -0.26 3.15 -24.58
CA ASP A 195 -1.29 2.50 -23.76
C ASP A 195 -1.87 3.55 -22.81
N TRP A 196 -2.73 4.42 -23.35
CA TRP A 196 -3.33 5.57 -22.64
C TRP A 196 -4.03 5.19 -21.33
N LYS A 197 -4.37 3.89 -21.16
CA LYS A 197 -4.90 3.35 -19.91
C LYS A 197 -3.89 3.36 -18.77
N ARG A 198 -2.59 3.17 -19.04
CA ARG A 198 -1.51 3.28 -18.04
C ARG A 198 -1.28 4.73 -17.62
N ASP A 199 -1.45 5.68 -18.53
CA ASP A 199 -1.29 7.11 -18.25
C ASP A 199 -2.41 7.67 -17.35
N LEU A 200 -3.53 6.95 -17.19
CA LEU A 200 -4.65 7.33 -16.33
C LEU A 200 -4.60 6.75 -14.91
N VAL A 201 -3.68 5.81 -14.65
CA VAL A 201 -3.55 5.19 -13.33
C VAL A 201 -2.93 6.19 -12.37
N THR A 202 -3.46 6.29 -11.17
CA THR A 202 -2.97 7.14 -10.09
C THR A 202 -3.01 6.36 -8.78
N TYR A 203 -2.50 6.92 -7.68
CA TYR A 203 -2.64 6.30 -6.36
C TYR A 203 -4.12 6.06 -5.99
N LYS A 204 -5.07 6.83 -6.55
CA LYS A 204 -6.50 6.72 -6.24
C LYS A 204 -7.06 5.35 -6.58
N ASN A 205 -6.51 4.69 -7.59
CA ASN A 205 -6.91 3.34 -7.98
C ASN A 205 -6.58 2.28 -6.90
N TYR A 206 -5.70 2.60 -5.96
CA TYR A 206 -5.30 1.75 -4.85
C TYR A 206 -6.01 2.10 -3.53
N LEU A 207 -6.79 3.19 -3.46
CA LEU A 207 -7.52 3.55 -2.25
C LEU A 207 -8.47 2.46 -1.75
N PRO A 208 -9.24 1.75 -2.61
CA PRO A 208 -10.10 0.66 -2.14
C PRO A 208 -9.34 -0.45 -1.42
N LEU A 209 -8.08 -0.71 -1.80
CA LEU A 209 -7.22 -1.66 -1.12
C LEU A 209 -6.79 -1.14 0.26
N TRP A 210 -6.13 0.02 0.31
CA TRP A 210 -5.52 0.52 1.54
C TRP A 210 -6.55 0.93 2.59
N GLN A 211 -7.60 1.66 2.19
CA GLN A 211 -8.71 2.00 3.07
C GLN A 211 -9.52 0.75 3.44
N GLY A 212 -9.69 -0.18 2.49
CA GLY A 212 -10.38 -1.45 2.73
C GLY A 212 -9.69 -2.29 3.80
N LEU A 213 -8.35 -2.41 3.76
CA LEU A 213 -7.58 -3.16 4.76
C LEU A 213 -7.80 -2.59 6.16
N LEU A 214 -7.68 -1.27 6.33
CA LEU A 214 -7.91 -0.60 7.63
C LEU A 214 -9.38 -0.71 8.09
N ASN A 215 -10.33 -0.60 7.17
CA ASN A 215 -11.76 -0.71 7.48
C ASN A 215 -12.13 -2.12 7.93
N LYS A 216 -11.75 -3.14 7.15
CA LYS A 216 -12.05 -4.55 7.48
C LYS A 216 -11.30 -5.04 8.71
N ALA A 217 -10.08 -4.57 8.95
CA ALA A 217 -9.32 -4.91 10.15
C ALA A 217 -9.96 -4.39 11.46
N GLN A 218 -10.84 -3.37 11.42
CA GLN A 218 -11.59 -2.95 12.61
C GLN A 218 -12.63 -3.97 13.05
N SER A 219 -13.28 -4.61 12.07
CA SER A 219 -14.29 -5.66 12.31
C SER A 219 -13.68 -7.06 12.42
N ALA A 220 -12.35 -7.16 12.38
CA ALA A 220 -11.62 -8.41 12.46
C ALA A 220 -11.74 -9.03 13.85
N SER A 221 -11.61 -10.35 13.94
CA SER A 221 -11.62 -11.07 15.22
C SER A 221 -10.37 -10.78 16.04
N ASP A 222 -9.24 -10.48 15.38
CA ASP A 222 -7.99 -10.09 16.04
C ASP A 222 -7.85 -8.56 16.13
N PRO A 223 -8.06 -7.94 17.31
CA PRO A 223 -7.96 -6.49 17.47
C PRO A 223 -6.52 -5.97 17.30
N SER A 224 -5.51 -6.84 17.39
CA SER A 224 -4.11 -6.44 17.17
C SER A 224 -3.79 -6.23 15.70
N LEU A 225 -4.58 -6.80 14.78
CA LEU A 225 -4.34 -6.70 13.34
C LEU A 225 -4.41 -5.25 12.85
N LEU A 226 -5.42 -4.49 13.28
CA LEU A 226 -5.55 -3.09 12.90
C LEU A 226 -4.30 -2.29 13.31
N ARG A 227 -3.84 -2.47 14.55
CA ARG A 227 -2.63 -1.82 15.06
C ARG A 227 -1.38 -2.24 14.28
N ALA A 228 -1.27 -3.52 13.90
CA ALA A 228 -0.15 -4.02 13.10
C ALA A 228 -0.13 -3.42 11.69
N ILE A 229 -1.29 -3.33 11.02
CA ILE A 229 -1.40 -2.68 9.70
C ILE A 229 -1.05 -1.20 9.81
N TYR A 230 -1.60 -0.49 10.80
CA TYR A 230 -1.32 0.93 11.02
C TYR A 230 0.18 1.17 11.28
N ARG A 231 0.80 0.36 12.15
CA ARG A 231 2.24 0.38 12.42
C ARG A 231 3.05 0.21 11.13
N ALA A 232 2.71 -0.80 10.33
CA ALA A 232 3.42 -1.07 9.08
C ALA A 232 3.29 0.09 8.08
N ILE A 233 2.11 0.73 7.98
CA ILE A 233 1.91 1.93 7.14
C ILE A 233 2.79 3.09 7.62
N MET A 234 2.80 3.38 8.93
CA MET A 234 3.59 4.47 9.50
C MET A 234 5.10 4.26 9.34
N ASN A 235 5.58 3.04 9.63
CA ASN A 235 6.97 2.68 9.40
C ASN A 235 7.33 2.81 7.91
N THR A 236 6.46 2.34 7.01
CA THR A 236 6.67 2.44 5.57
C THR A 236 6.76 3.91 5.12
N LEU A 237 5.86 4.77 5.61
CA LEU A 237 5.90 6.21 5.33
C LEU A 237 7.27 6.80 5.69
N PHE A 238 7.75 6.53 6.90
CA PHE A 238 9.06 7.05 7.35
C PHE A 238 10.21 6.49 6.51
N VAL A 239 10.22 5.18 6.25
CA VAL A 239 11.27 4.52 5.46
C VAL A 239 11.33 5.11 4.04
N ILE A 240 10.19 5.30 3.37
CA ILE A 240 10.17 5.88 2.03
C ILE A 240 10.70 7.31 2.07
N VAL A 241 10.19 8.15 2.97
CA VAL A 241 10.59 9.56 3.07
C VAL A 241 12.09 9.72 3.37
N GLU A 242 12.64 8.89 4.25
CA GLU A 242 14.07 8.91 4.59
C GLU A 242 14.96 8.47 3.40
N LYS A 243 14.44 7.66 2.49
CA LYS A 243 15.19 7.12 1.34
C LYS A 243 15.10 7.97 0.07
N LEU A 244 14.09 8.82 -0.06
CA LEU A 244 13.91 9.67 -1.25
C LEU A 244 14.96 10.79 -1.29
N ASP A 245 15.55 10.98 -2.47
CA ASP A 245 16.46 12.09 -2.75
C ASP A 245 15.67 13.30 -3.24
N LEU A 246 15.31 14.16 -2.27
CA LEU A 246 14.62 15.42 -2.51
C LEU A 246 15.59 16.60 -2.63
N SER A 247 16.83 16.38 -3.04
CA SER A 247 17.78 17.47 -3.26
C SER A 247 17.51 18.23 -4.57
N THR A 248 17.87 19.51 -4.55
CA THR A 248 17.75 20.43 -5.69
C THR A 248 19.10 20.98 -6.05
N ARG A 249 19.29 21.33 -7.33
CA ARG A 249 20.41 22.15 -7.80
C ARG A 249 19.89 23.41 -8.47
N LYS A 250 20.73 24.44 -8.52
CA LYS A 250 20.43 25.61 -9.33
C LYS A 250 20.44 25.27 -10.82
N ARG A 251 19.56 25.96 -11.55
CA ARG A 251 19.48 25.89 -13.00
C ARG A 251 20.71 26.58 -13.58
N THR A 252 21.31 25.92 -14.56
CA THR A 252 22.49 26.43 -15.26
C THR A 252 22.19 26.59 -16.75
N PHE A 253 22.87 27.53 -17.39
CA PHE A 253 22.87 27.73 -18.83
C PHE A 253 24.32 27.75 -19.34
N GLN A 254 24.51 27.47 -20.63
CA GLN A 254 25.80 27.69 -21.29
C GLN A 254 25.82 29.10 -21.87
N ASP A 255 26.82 29.88 -21.50
CA ASP A 255 27.10 31.17 -22.12
C ASP A 255 27.71 30.97 -23.52
N ASP A 256 27.84 32.05 -24.29
CA ASP A 256 28.40 32.02 -25.66
C ASP A 256 29.85 31.48 -25.70
N ASP A 257 30.58 31.56 -24.59
CA ASP A 257 31.92 30.99 -24.39
C ASP A 257 31.91 29.49 -23.99
N GLY A 258 30.73 28.85 -23.95
CA GLY A 258 30.57 27.44 -23.56
C GLY A 258 30.71 27.15 -22.06
N GLN A 259 30.89 28.17 -21.22
CA GLN A 259 30.96 28.00 -19.77
C GLN A 259 29.56 27.85 -19.15
N GLN A 260 29.41 26.92 -18.20
CA GLN A 260 28.19 26.80 -17.42
C GLN A 260 28.11 27.91 -16.37
N ARG A 261 27.05 28.73 -16.42
CA ARG A 261 26.74 29.76 -15.42
C ARG A 261 25.40 29.47 -14.76
N GLU A 262 25.27 29.83 -13.49
CA GLU A 262 24.03 29.71 -12.72
C GLU A 262 23.04 30.82 -13.12
N LEU A 263 21.76 30.48 -13.25
CA LEU A 263 20.67 31.45 -13.31
C LEU A 263 20.28 31.87 -11.89
N PHE A 264 19.92 33.14 -11.75
CA PHE A 264 19.42 33.71 -10.50
C PHE A 264 18.09 34.42 -10.79
N PHE A 265 17.05 33.95 -10.13
CA PHE A 265 15.70 34.50 -10.13
C PHE A 265 15.32 34.84 -8.69
N CYS A 266 14.39 35.79 -8.51
CA CYS A 266 13.88 36.08 -7.18
C CYS A 266 12.97 34.96 -6.64
N ASP A 267 12.43 34.10 -7.53
CA ASP A 267 11.61 32.96 -7.16
C ASP A 267 12.46 31.67 -7.14
N PRO A 268 12.67 31.06 -5.95
CA PRO A 268 13.40 29.80 -5.81
C PRO A 268 12.83 28.64 -6.64
N ASN A 269 11.54 28.65 -6.95
CA ASN A 269 10.89 27.61 -7.77
C ASN A 269 11.33 27.65 -9.24
N ILE A 270 11.86 28.78 -9.70
CA ILE A 270 12.37 28.95 -11.07
C ILE A 270 13.86 28.62 -11.14
N ASP A 271 14.58 28.97 -10.07
CA ASP A 271 16.02 28.73 -9.91
C ASP A 271 16.37 27.28 -9.69
N LEU A 272 15.53 26.54 -8.97
CA LEU A 272 15.88 25.21 -8.52
C LEU A 272 15.22 24.13 -9.37
N ILE A 273 16.02 23.14 -9.72
CA ILE A 273 15.57 21.93 -10.39
C ILE A 273 15.91 20.71 -9.52
N PRO A 274 15.00 19.73 -9.44
CA PRO A 274 15.25 18.51 -8.66
C PRO A 274 16.37 17.68 -9.29
N LEU A 275 17.26 17.12 -8.46
CA LEU A 275 18.27 16.15 -8.93
C LEU A 275 17.62 14.83 -9.35
N LYS A 276 16.58 14.41 -8.62
CA LYS A 276 15.79 13.20 -8.90
C LYS A 276 14.31 13.55 -9.03
N PRO A 277 13.84 13.97 -10.22
CA PRO A 277 12.43 14.32 -10.43
C PRO A 277 11.44 13.19 -10.10
N LYS A 278 11.84 11.93 -10.31
CA LYS A 278 11.02 10.75 -9.99
C LYS A 278 10.79 10.58 -8.48
N ASP A 279 11.76 10.96 -7.66
CA ASP A 279 11.65 10.87 -6.20
C ASP A 279 10.65 11.90 -5.68
N TYR A 280 10.68 13.11 -6.24
CA TYR A 280 9.65 14.14 -6.01
C TYR A 280 8.26 13.66 -6.43
N HIS A 281 8.16 12.99 -7.58
CA HIS A 281 6.90 12.43 -8.07
C HIS A 281 6.32 11.37 -7.11
N ILE A 282 7.15 10.42 -6.65
CA ILE A 282 6.77 9.43 -5.64
C ILE A 282 6.36 10.12 -4.34
N PHE A 283 7.11 11.12 -3.89
CA PHE A 283 6.81 11.86 -2.67
C PHE A 283 5.46 12.57 -2.74
N LEU A 284 5.14 13.23 -3.85
CA LEU A 284 3.85 13.90 -4.04
C LEU A 284 2.69 12.91 -3.95
N ASN A 285 2.76 11.78 -4.66
CA ASN A 285 1.75 10.73 -4.54
C ASN A 285 1.66 10.17 -3.12
N LEU A 286 2.79 10.01 -2.42
CA LEU A 286 2.84 9.49 -1.06
C LEU A 286 2.14 10.41 -0.06
N VAL A 287 2.36 11.72 -0.15
CA VAL A 287 1.69 12.73 0.69
C VAL A 287 0.17 12.66 0.50
N GLU A 288 -0.27 12.58 -0.75
CA GLU A 288 -1.69 12.56 -1.11
C GLU A 288 -2.36 11.22 -0.74
N LEU A 289 -1.68 10.10 -0.95
CA LEU A 289 -2.12 8.78 -0.49
C LEU A 289 -2.23 8.75 1.04
N ASN A 290 -1.24 9.28 1.75
CA ASN A 290 -1.25 9.33 3.21
C ASN A 290 -2.41 10.18 3.74
N ARG A 291 -2.70 11.31 3.09
CA ARG A 291 -3.89 12.11 3.37
C ARG A 291 -5.15 11.26 3.30
N ASP A 292 -5.39 10.62 2.16
CA ASP A 292 -6.66 9.97 1.89
C ASP A 292 -6.82 8.66 2.68
N VAL A 293 -5.72 8.00 3.07
CA VAL A 293 -5.73 6.75 3.84
C VAL A 293 -5.80 6.99 5.35
N LEU A 294 -4.98 7.88 5.92
CA LEU A 294 -4.84 8.06 7.38
C LEU A 294 -5.52 9.31 7.94
N HIS A 295 -5.60 10.38 7.16
CA HIS A 295 -6.04 11.70 7.64
C HIS A 295 -7.33 12.16 6.96
N GLY A 296 -7.93 11.33 6.11
CA GLY A 296 -9.05 11.68 5.25
C GLY A 296 -10.37 11.70 6.02
N THR A 297 -11.37 12.35 5.43
CA THR A 297 -12.73 12.38 6.00
C THR A 297 -13.39 11.00 6.06
N GLN A 298 -12.97 10.10 5.16
CA GLN A 298 -13.43 8.71 5.11
C GLN A 298 -12.65 7.79 6.07
N THR A 299 -11.57 8.28 6.71
CA THR A 299 -10.79 7.48 7.63
C THR A 299 -11.57 7.26 8.94
N PRO A 300 -11.82 6.00 9.35
CA PRO A 300 -12.62 5.70 10.54
C PRO A 300 -12.02 6.27 11.84
N ALA A 301 -12.86 6.57 12.82
CA ALA A 301 -12.42 7.16 14.10
C ALA A 301 -11.40 6.29 14.84
N ALA A 302 -11.65 4.98 14.94
CA ALA A 302 -10.73 4.03 15.58
C ALA A 302 -9.34 4.00 14.91
N VAL A 303 -9.26 4.23 13.59
CA VAL A 303 -7.99 4.33 12.87
C VAL A 303 -7.26 5.61 13.25
N ARG A 304 -7.98 6.74 13.34
CA ARG A 304 -7.38 8.03 13.72
C ARG A 304 -6.86 8.02 15.15
N GLU A 305 -7.54 7.33 16.07
CA GLU A 305 -7.10 7.20 17.47
C GLU A 305 -5.73 6.49 17.60
N LEU A 306 -5.40 5.57 16.69
CA LEU A 306 -4.09 4.93 16.65
C LEU A 306 -2.95 5.91 16.37
N PHE A 307 -3.24 7.10 15.82
CA PHE A 307 -2.22 8.13 15.58
C PHE A 307 -1.59 8.64 16.88
N THR A 308 -2.27 8.50 18.02
CA THR A 308 -1.76 8.92 19.34
C THR A 308 -0.34 8.42 19.60
N ASP A 309 -0.09 7.13 19.36
CA ASP A 309 1.22 6.49 19.57
C ASP A 309 2.31 6.98 18.60
N TRP A 310 1.93 7.71 17.55
CA TRP A 310 2.80 8.14 16.47
C TRP A 310 3.04 9.65 16.43
N ILE A 311 2.31 10.44 17.22
CA ILE A 311 2.40 11.90 17.21
C ILE A 311 3.84 12.37 17.40
N ARG A 312 4.53 11.87 18.44
CA ARG A 312 5.92 12.23 18.73
C ARG A 312 6.87 11.93 17.55
N PRO A 313 7.04 10.67 17.11
CA PRO A 313 7.97 10.37 16.02
C PRO A 313 7.54 11.00 14.69
N TYR A 314 6.24 11.22 14.45
CA TYR A 314 5.74 11.88 13.25
C TYR A 314 6.21 13.32 13.16
N PHE A 315 5.95 14.12 14.20
CA PHE A 315 6.32 15.54 14.18
C PHE A 315 7.83 15.74 14.26
N GLU A 316 8.55 14.99 15.11
CA GLU A 316 10.00 15.09 15.21
C GLU A 316 10.69 14.85 13.85
N ARG A 317 10.24 13.84 13.10
CA ARG A 317 10.82 13.53 11.79
C ARG A 317 10.41 14.54 10.73
N PHE A 318 9.12 14.85 10.59
CA PHE A 318 8.67 15.70 9.50
C PHE A 318 9.02 17.18 9.69
N VAL A 319 9.01 17.69 10.93
CA VAL A 319 9.50 19.04 11.21
C VAL A 319 10.98 19.15 10.85
N LYS A 320 11.81 18.18 11.29
CA LYS A 320 13.22 18.14 10.92
C LYS A 320 13.42 18.14 9.40
N GLN A 321 12.74 17.24 8.68
CA GLN A 321 12.82 17.15 7.23
C GLN A 321 12.37 18.44 6.53
N SER A 322 11.32 19.10 7.03
CA SER A 322 10.84 20.37 6.48
C SER A 322 11.79 21.54 6.73
N LEU A 323 12.53 21.53 7.83
CA LEU A 323 13.55 22.54 8.12
C LEU A 323 14.79 22.34 7.25
N GLU A 324 15.21 21.09 7.04
CA GLU A 324 16.32 20.74 6.15
C GLU A 324 16.00 21.01 4.66
N ARG A 325 14.72 20.93 4.28
CA ARG A 325 14.25 21.07 2.89
C ARG A 325 13.09 22.07 2.79
N PRO A 326 13.34 23.37 3.01
CA PRO A 326 12.29 24.35 3.25
C PRO A 326 11.34 24.58 2.06
N LEU A 327 11.81 24.29 0.84
CA LEU A 327 11.05 24.52 -0.38
C LEU A 327 10.14 23.36 -0.78
N VAL A 328 10.20 22.24 -0.06
CA VAL A 328 9.39 21.05 -0.36
C VAL A 328 8.06 21.14 0.40
N SER A 329 7.01 21.61 -0.28
CA SER A 329 5.69 21.85 0.30
C SER A 329 5.01 20.61 0.89
N GLY A 330 5.35 19.42 0.40
CA GLY A 330 4.79 18.15 0.89
C GLY A 330 5.06 17.89 2.37
N PHE A 331 6.19 18.35 2.93
CA PHE A 331 6.44 18.21 4.37
C PHE A 331 5.53 19.09 5.21
N VAL A 332 5.25 20.31 4.74
CA VAL A 332 4.29 21.21 5.41
C VAL A 332 2.90 20.58 5.39
N LYS A 333 2.50 19.99 4.26
CA LYS A 333 1.23 19.26 4.11
C LYS A 333 1.15 18.07 5.08
N LEU A 334 2.20 17.25 5.21
CA LEU A 334 2.24 16.15 6.18
C LEU A 334 2.05 16.65 7.62
N ILE A 335 2.77 17.69 8.02
CA ILE A 335 2.65 18.27 9.37
C ILE A 335 1.24 18.82 9.61
N GLU A 336 0.65 19.54 8.64
CA GLU A 336 -0.72 20.06 8.71
C GLU A 336 -1.78 18.96 8.84
N MET A 337 -1.61 17.84 8.14
CA MET A 337 -2.49 16.68 8.25
C MET A 337 -2.36 15.99 9.60
N GLY A 338 -1.13 15.75 10.07
CA GLY A 338 -0.87 15.20 11.40
C GLY A 338 -1.47 16.08 12.50
N LEU A 339 -1.33 17.40 12.39
CA LEU A 339 -1.90 18.37 13.33
C LEU A 339 -3.42 18.28 13.36
N GLY A 340 -4.08 18.21 12.20
CA GLY A 340 -5.53 18.04 12.15
C GLY A 340 -6.03 16.75 12.77
N THR A 341 -5.30 15.66 12.60
CA THR A 341 -5.65 14.39 13.25
C THR A 341 -5.42 14.46 14.75
N ALA A 342 -4.31 15.04 15.21
CA ALA A 342 -4.03 15.26 16.63
C ALA A 342 -5.11 16.13 17.31
N GLU A 343 -5.59 17.17 16.62
CA GLU A 343 -6.71 17.99 17.09
C GLU A 343 -8.02 17.19 17.14
N THR A 344 -8.31 16.41 16.09
CA THR A 344 -9.53 15.60 15.97
C THR A 344 -9.63 14.58 17.10
N ILE A 345 -8.54 13.92 17.45
CA ILE A 345 -8.48 12.95 18.56
C ILE A 345 -8.32 13.63 19.92
N GLY A 346 -8.22 14.97 19.96
CA GLY A 346 -8.14 15.73 21.20
C GLY A 346 -6.81 15.64 21.94
N TYR A 347 -5.71 15.27 21.28
CA TYR A 347 -4.40 15.03 21.89
C TYR A 347 -3.92 16.22 22.74
N PHE A 348 -3.98 17.44 22.21
CA PHE A 348 -3.53 18.64 22.92
C PHE A 348 -4.52 19.15 23.98
N ARG A 349 -5.76 18.62 24.03
CA ARG A 349 -6.75 19.01 25.06
C ARG A 349 -6.56 18.25 26.38
N GLN A 350 -5.74 17.20 26.40
CA GLN A 350 -5.52 16.35 27.58
C GLN A 350 -4.68 17.02 28.68
N LEU A 351 -4.18 18.23 28.44
CA LEU A 351 -3.37 19.02 29.38
C LEU A 351 -4.12 19.45 30.65
N ASP A 352 -5.46 19.49 30.61
CA ASP A 352 -6.28 20.02 31.70
C ASP A 352 -6.52 19.01 32.85
N ALA A 353 -6.20 17.71 32.65
CA ALA A 353 -6.55 16.65 33.60
C ALA A 353 -5.36 16.01 34.34
N SER A 354 -4.14 16.11 33.80
CA SER A 354 -2.94 15.57 34.44
C SER A 354 -1.74 16.45 34.15
N SER A 355 -1.26 17.16 35.16
CA SER A 355 0.07 17.76 35.16
C SER A 355 1.09 16.67 34.82
N GLU A 356 1.87 16.88 33.75
CA GLU A 356 3.09 16.12 33.40
C GLU A 356 3.01 15.05 32.30
N ASP A 357 2.30 15.28 31.19
CA ASP A 357 2.78 14.65 29.94
C ASP A 357 3.87 15.54 29.29
N GLN A 358 5.12 15.30 29.71
CA GLN A 358 6.31 15.97 29.18
C GLN A 358 6.38 15.86 27.64
N ASP A 359 5.80 14.78 27.07
CA ASP A 359 5.79 14.54 25.63
C ASP A 359 4.87 15.52 24.91
N VAL A 360 3.65 15.71 25.42
CA VAL A 360 2.69 16.68 24.86
C VAL A 360 3.30 18.08 24.81
N ARG A 361 3.90 18.54 25.92
CA ARG A 361 4.55 19.87 25.99
C ARG A 361 5.73 19.99 25.03
N SER A 362 6.54 18.93 24.91
CA SER A 362 7.69 18.90 24.00
C SER A 362 7.24 19.03 22.55
N ILE A 363 6.21 18.30 22.15
CA ILE A 363 5.65 18.36 20.80
C ILE A 363 4.96 19.70 20.53
N GLN A 364 4.24 20.26 21.50
CA GLN A 364 3.67 21.60 21.37
C GLN A 364 4.76 22.65 21.16
N THR A 365 5.85 22.59 21.92
CA THR A 365 7.00 23.51 21.76
C THR A 365 7.64 23.37 20.38
N LEU A 366 7.82 22.14 19.89
CA LEU A 366 8.33 21.86 18.55
C LEU A 366 7.44 22.47 17.46
N LEU A 367 6.12 22.33 17.59
CA LEU A 367 5.14 22.86 16.64
C LEU A 367 5.06 24.39 16.67
N VAL A 368 5.15 25.02 17.85
CA VAL A 368 5.21 26.49 17.97
C VAL A 368 6.47 27.03 17.30
N TYR A 369 7.64 26.41 17.56
CA TYR A 369 8.87 26.78 16.87
C TYR A 369 8.73 26.65 15.34
N TYR A 370 8.16 25.54 14.87
CA TYR A 370 7.95 25.33 13.44
C TYR A 370 6.92 26.31 12.84
N LEU A 371 5.90 26.72 13.60
CA LEU A 371 4.94 27.74 13.21
C LEU A 371 5.62 29.09 12.96
N GLU A 372 6.46 29.56 13.88
CA GLU A 372 7.22 30.80 13.72
C GLU A 372 8.06 30.79 12.43
N GLN A 373 8.76 29.68 12.18
CA GLN A 373 9.56 29.51 10.95
C GLN A 373 8.68 29.48 9.70
N THR A 374 7.50 28.86 9.78
CA THR A 374 6.58 28.71 8.64
C THR A 374 5.89 30.02 8.29
N VAL A 375 5.57 30.88 9.28
CA VAL A 375 5.05 32.24 9.06
C VAL A 375 6.05 33.06 8.26
N GLN A 376 7.33 33.07 8.67
CA GLN A 376 8.38 33.77 7.93
C GLN A 376 8.54 33.24 6.51
N ARG A 377 8.48 31.91 6.34
CA ARG A 377 8.55 31.26 5.02
C ARG A 377 7.36 31.62 4.13
N ALA A 378 6.15 31.69 4.67
CA ALA A 378 4.93 32.01 3.91
C ALA A 378 4.97 33.40 3.27
N LEU A 379 5.68 34.35 3.89
CA LEU A 379 5.86 35.72 3.37
C LEU A 379 6.71 35.76 2.09
N HIS A 380 7.63 34.80 1.92
CA HIS A 380 8.58 34.76 0.81
C HIS A 380 8.31 33.62 -0.18
N ALA A 381 7.43 32.68 0.16
CA ALA A 381 7.04 31.58 -0.70
C ALA A 381 6.02 32.02 -1.76
N THR A 382 6.00 31.32 -2.90
CA THR A 382 5.00 31.48 -3.97
C THR A 382 4.30 30.15 -4.27
N GLY A 383 3.12 30.22 -4.89
CA GLY A 383 2.39 29.06 -5.40
C GLY A 383 2.01 28.02 -4.34
N GLU A 384 2.22 26.73 -4.66
CA GLU A 384 1.84 25.59 -3.81
C GLU A 384 2.52 25.59 -2.43
N LEU A 385 3.76 26.08 -2.34
CA LEU A 385 4.46 26.16 -1.06
C LEU A 385 3.80 27.19 -0.15
N GLN A 386 3.48 28.37 -0.70
CA GLN A 386 2.79 29.41 0.06
C GLN A 386 1.42 28.92 0.55
N LEU A 387 0.67 28.25 -0.32
CA LEU A 387 -0.63 27.66 0.04
C LEU A 387 -0.50 26.63 1.17
N ALA A 388 0.50 25.75 1.10
CA ALA A 388 0.75 24.76 2.15
C ALA A 388 1.12 25.42 3.48
N CYS A 389 2.00 26.43 3.45
CA CYS A 389 2.38 27.20 4.64
C CYS A 389 1.17 27.92 5.26
N LEU A 390 0.35 28.60 4.46
CA LEU A 390 -0.84 29.30 4.96
C LEU A 390 -1.88 28.34 5.54
N ARG A 391 -2.11 27.19 4.91
CA ARG A 391 -3.02 26.16 5.44
C ARG A 391 -2.55 25.65 6.79
N PHE A 392 -1.26 25.41 6.95
CA PHE A 392 -0.69 25.02 8.23
C PHE A 392 -0.86 26.13 9.28
N VAL A 393 -0.49 27.37 8.95
CA VAL A 393 -0.58 28.53 9.87
C VAL A 393 -2.02 28.80 10.33
N LEU A 394 -3.01 28.62 9.45
CA LEU A 394 -4.43 28.82 9.80
C LEU A 394 -5.01 27.71 10.68
N LYS A 395 -4.32 26.57 10.77
CA LYS A 395 -4.78 25.38 11.49
C LYS A 395 -4.04 25.16 12.82
N ALA A 396 -2.79 25.62 12.90
CA ALA A 396 -1.99 25.69 14.12
C ALA A 396 -2.54 26.74 15.08
#